data_AF-A0A1S0U7T2-F1
#
_entry.id   AF-A0A1S0U7T2-F1
#
_cell.length_a   1.000
_cell.length_b   1.000
_cell.length_c   1.000
_cell.angle_alpha   90.00
_cell.angle_beta   90.00
_cell.angle_gamma   90.00
#
_symmetry.space_group_name_H-M   'P 1'
#
loop_
_entity.id
_entity.type
_entity.pdbx_description
1 polymer ?
#
loop_
_entity_poly.entity_id
_entity_poly.type
_entity_poly.pdbx_seq_one_letter_code
_entity_poly.pdbx_strand_id
1 'polypeptide(L)'
;MVCPKIETCLEQCFLEDVLHFNSCAGKRCNFYCYDDDCSYCTYVAKRIFLRICRENNIPNLPNVKFHGNCMDLFEYVLKEYLAGRRT
;
A
#
# COMPACT_ATOMS: atom_id res chain seq x y z
N MET A 1 0.38 -10.92 -13.04
CA MET A 1 0.28 -10.07 -11.83
C MET A 1 -1.18 -10.04 -11.49
N VAL A 2 -1.58 -10.65 -10.38
CA VAL A 2 -3.00 -10.83 -10.03
C VAL A 2 -3.17 -10.36 -8.61
N CYS A 3 -4.09 -9.42 -8.40
CA CYS A 3 -4.55 -9.02 -7.08
C CYS A 3 -5.85 -9.80 -6.83
N PRO A 4 -5.80 -11.06 -6.37
CA PRO A 4 -6.95 -11.95 -6.42
C PRO A 4 -8.19 -11.37 -5.72
N LYS A 5 -8.02 -10.58 -4.66
CA LYS A 5 -9.12 -9.89 -3.97
C LYS A 5 -9.76 -8.76 -4.79
N ILE A 6 -8.96 -7.98 -5.53
CA ILE A 6 -9.53 -6.96 -6.42
C ILE A 6 -10.23 -7.63 -7.60
N GLU A 7 -9.63 -8.68 -8.16
CA GLU A 7 -10.19 -9.39 -9.30
C GLU A 7 -11.51 -10.04 -8.93
N THR A 8 -11.57 -10.79 -7.82
CA THR A 8 -12.82 -11.38 -7.33
C THR A 8 -13.86 -10.31 -6.98
N CYS A 9 -13.47 -9.17 -6.40
CA CYS A 9 -14.42 -8.09 -6.11
C CYS A 9 -14.96 -7.43 -7.38
N LEU A 10 -14.09 -7.13 -8.35
CA LEU A 10 -14.48 -6.55 -9.62
C LEU A 10 -15.34 -7.53 -10.41
N GLU A 11 -15.01 -8.82 -10.40
CA GLU A 11 -15.81 -9.89 -10.99
C GLU A 11 -17.21 -9.96 -10.36
N GLN A 12 -17.30 -9.90 -9.03
CA GLN A 12 -18.59 -9.84 -8.32
C GLN A 12 -19.39 -8.58 -8.67
N CYS A 13 -18.76 -7.40 -8.68
CA CYS A 13 -19.42 -6.16 -9.09
C CYS A 13 -19.89 -6.20 -10.55
N PHE A 14 -19.14 -6.89 -11.41
CA PHE A 14 -19.49 -7.06 -12.82
C PHE A 14 -20.68 -8.03 -12.98
N LEU A 15 -20.72 -9.12 -12.21
CA LEU A 15 -21.82 -10.09 -12.22
C LEU A 15 -23.13 -9.54 -11.62
N GLU A 16 -23.04 -8.66 -10.62
CA GLU A 16 -24.22 -8.06 -9.98
C GLU A 16 -24.89 -6.99 -10.85
N ASP A 17 -24.12 -6.03 -11.39
CA ASP A 17 -24.65 -4.95 -12.21
C ASP A 17 -23.58 -4.34 -13.11
N VAL A 18 -23.53 -4.81 -14.36
CA VAL A 18 -22.59 -4.36 -15.38
C VAL A 18 -22.69 -2.85 -15.63
N LEU A 19 -23.89 -2.26 -15.58
CA LEU A 19 -24.10 -0.85 -15.92
C LEU A 19 -23.62 0.08 -14.81
N HIS A 20 -23.63 -0.38 -13.56
CA HIS A 20 -23.16 0.37 -12.40
C HIS A 20 -21.85 -0.15 -11.81
N PHE A 21 -21.11 -0.98 -12.57
CA PHE A 21 -19.83 -1.58 -12.17
C PHE A 21 -18.88 -0.57 -11.52
N ASN A 22 -18.70 0.62 -12.12
CA ASN A 22 -17.80 1.65 -11.60
C ASN A 22 -18.23 2.17 -10.21
N SER A 23 -19.54 2.28 -9.97
CA SER A 23 -20.10 2.70 -8.67
C SER A 23 -19.91 1.60 -7.62
N CYS A 24 -20.13 0.34 -7.99
CA CYS A 24 -19.87 -0.83 -7.13
C CYS A 24 -18.39 -0.95 -6.77
N ALA A 25 -17.52 -0.90 -7.78
CA ALA A 25 -16.06 -1.00 -7.60
C ALA A 25 -15.51 0.12 -6.71
N GLY A 26 -15.98 1.36 -6.90
CA GLY A 26 -15.56 2.49 -6.08
C GLY A 26 -15.99 2.39 -4.61
N LYS A 27 -17.16 1.79 -4.33
CA LYS A 27 -17.68 1.60 -2.96
C LYS A 27 -17.13 0.36 -2.26
N ARG A 28 -16.98 -0.75 -2.99
CA ARG A 28 -16.66 -2.07 -2.44
C ARG A 28 -15.21 -2.48 -2.68
N CYS A 29 -14.73 -2.35 -3.92
CA CYS A 29 -13.42 -2.87 -4.30
C CYS A 29 -12.25 -1.95 -3.92
N ASN A 30 -12.52 -0.66 -3.68
CA ASN A 30 -11.51 0.29 -3.22
C ASN A 30 -10.97 -0.06 -1.81
N PHE A 31 -11.79 -0.69 -0.96
CA PHE A 31 -11.38 -1.20 0.35
C PHE A 31 -10.47 -2.44 0.22
N TYR A 32 -10.73 -3.31 -0.76
CA TYR A 32 -9.96 -4.54 -1.01
C TYR A 32 -8.63 -4.32 -1.75
N CYS A 33 -8.40 -3.13 -2.31
CA CYS A 33 -7.07 -2.68 -2.76
C CYS A 33 -6.12 -2.37 -1.59
N TYR A 34 -6.67 -2.07 -0.42
CA TYR A 34 -5.96 -1.61 0.77
C TYR A 34 -6.18 -2.55 1.96
N ASP A 35 -6.27 -3.85 1.68
CA ASP A 35 -6.07 -4.84 2.73
C ASP A 35 -4.58 -4.86 3.08
N ASP A 36 -4.27 -4.54 4.33
CA ASP A 36 -2.94 -4.52 4.96
C ASP A 36 -2.15 -5.86 4.87
N ASP A 37 -2.67 -6.86 4.15
CA ASP A 37 -2.17 -8.23 4.01
C ASP A 37 -1.73 -8.61 2.59
N CYS A 38 -1.74 -7.71 1.62
CA CYS A 38 -1.11 -8.02 0.34
C CYS A 38 0.42 -7.96 0.49
N SER A 39 1.01 -9.07 0.94
CA SER A 39 2.47 -9.24 1.08
C SER A 39 3.22 -8.82 -0.19
N TYR A 40 2.61 -9.01 -1.36
CA TYR A 40 3.14 -8.53 -2.64
C TYR A 40 3.12 -7.00 -2.77
N CYS A 41 2.04 -6.32 -2.39
CA CYS A 41 1.99 -4.85 -2.40
C CYS A 41 2.98 -4.26 -1.39
N THR A 42 3.06 -4.81 -0.19
CA THR A 42 4.06 -4.40 0.82
C THR A 42 5.48 -4.64 0.31
N TYR A 43 5.72 -5.75 -0.38
CA TYR A 43 6.99 -6.04 -1.03
C TYR A 43 7.34 -5.03 -2.13
N VAL A 44 6.39 -4.69 -3.00
CA VAL A 44 6.58 -3.70 -4.07
C VAL A 44 6.81 -2.31 -3.47
N ALA A 45 6.02 -1.90 -2.48
CA ALA A 45 6.19 -0.64 -1.77
C ALA A 45 7.56 -0.56 -1.09
N LYS A 46 7.98 -1.64 -0.41
CA LYS A 46 9.33 -1.76 0.20
C LYS A 46 10.43 -1.59 -0.85
N ARG A 47 10.31 -2.27 -2.00
CA ARG A 47 11.30 -2.16 -3.09
C ARG A 47 11.44 -0.74 -3.61
N ILE A 48 10.32 -0.06 -3.88
CA ILE A 48 10.30 1.32 -4.39
C ILE A 48 10.85 2.29 -3.35
N PHE A 49 10.38 2.18 -2.10
CA PHE A 49 10.82 3.05 -1.01
C PHE A 49 12.33 2.93 -0.77
N LEU A 50 12.86 1.72 -0.67
CA LEU A 50 14.29 1.50 -0.42
C LEU A 50 15.15 2.04 -1.55
N ARG A 51 14.69 1.90 -2.81
CA ARG A 51 15.39 2.46 -3.96
C ARG A 51 15.50 3.98 -3.83
N ILE A 52 14.37 4.67 -3.69
CA ILE A 52 14.33 6.14 -3.57
C ILE A 52 15.11 6.61 -2.35
N CYS A 53 14.95 5.93 -1.21
CA CYS A 53 15.63 6.27 0.03
C CYS A 53 17.15 6.24 -0.10
N ARG A 54 17.69 5.21 -0.77
CA ARG A 54 19.13 5.06 -1.00
C ARG A 54 19.64 6.04 -2.05
N GLU A 55 18.93 6.18 -3.16
CA GLU A 55 19.29 7.10 -4.25
C GLU A 55 19.40 8.55 -3.75
N ASN A 56 18.54 8.94 -2.80
CA ASN A 56 18.50 10.30 -2.25
C ASN A 56 19.22 10.43 -0.90
N ASN A 57 19.83 9.35 -0.41
CA ASN A 57 20.49 9.31 0.90
C ASN A 57 19.62 9.89 2.04
N ILE A 58 18.32 9.57 2.03
CA ILE A 58 17.29 10.19 2.87
C ILE A 58 17.65 10.23 4.37
N PRO A 59 18.21 9.17 5.00
CA PRO A 59 18.53 9.20 6.42
C PRO A 59 19.58 10.26 6.81
N ASN A 60 20.37 10.74 5.85
CA ASN A 60 21.42 11.75 6.06
C ASN A 60 20.99 13.15 5.64
N LEU A 61 19.73 13.35 5.22
CA LEU A 61 19.23 14.68 4.92
C LEU A 61 19.11 15.53 6.19
N PRO A 62 19.45 16.83 6.15
CA PRO A 62 19.52 17.69 7.34
C PRO A 62 18.19 17.86 8.08
N ASN A 63 17.07 17.63 7.39
CA ASN A 63 15.71 17.69 7.90
C ASN A 63 15.15 16.33 8.36
N VAL A 64 15.91 15.24 8.24
CA VAL A 64 15.50 13.89 8.65
C VAL A 64 16.14 13.56 10.00
N LYS A 65 15.34 13.62 11.07
CA LYS A 65 15.77 13.24 12.43
C LYS A 65 15.55 11.74 12.67
N PHE A 66 16.17 10.90 11.85
CA PHE A 66 16.08 9.45 11.97
C PHE A 66 17.47 8.82 12.06
N HIS A 67 17.76 8.12 13.15
CA HIS A 67 19.00 7.41 13.34
C HIS A 67 18.81 5.94 12.93
N GLY A 68 19.19 5.61 11.70
CA GLY A 68 19.08 4.26 11.15
C GLY A 68 19.30 4.25 9.64
N ASN A 69 19.14 3.08 9.02
CA ASN A 69 19.24 2.92 7.57
C ASN A 69 17.85 2.97 6.91
N CYS A 70 17.82 2.94 5.57
CA CYS A 70 16.56 2.99 4.80
C CYS A 70 15.58 1.84 5.08
N MET A 71 16.05 0.66 5.49
CA MET A 71 15.20 -0.44 5.92
C MET A 71 14.51 -0.10 7.23
N ASP A 72 15.28 0.38 8.21
CA ASP A 72 14.75 0.74 9.52
C ASP A 72 13.72 1.88 9.37
N LEU A 73 13.97 2.83 8.47
CA LEU A 73 13.05 3.92 8.16
C LEU A 73 11.75 3.41 7.54
N PHE A 74 11.82 2.45 6.63
CA PHE A 74 10.64 1.84 6.03
C PHE A 74 9.78 1.11 7.08
N GLU A 75 10.42 0.32 7.95
CA GLU A 75 9.71 -0.41 9.01
C GLU A 75 9.09 0.54 10.03
N TYR A 76 9.78 1.63 10.38
CA TYR A 76 9.24 2.69 11.21
C TYR A 76 8.00 3.34 10.58
N VAL A 77 8.09 3.78 9.31
CA VAL A 77 6.96 4.39 8.59
C VAL A 77 5.78 3.43 8.47
N LEU A 78 6.04 2.15 8.17
CA LEU A 78 5.02 1.13 8.10
C LEU A 78 4.33 0.94 9.45
N LYS A 79 5.10 0.89 10.54
CA LYS A 79 4.55 0.76 11.89
C LYS A 79 3.70 1.96 12.30
N GLU A 80 4.16 3.18 12.05
CA GLU A 80 3.41 4.41 12.34
C GLU A 80 2.11 4.48 11.52
N TYR A 81 2.16 4.11 10.24
CA TYR A 81 0.98 4.03 9.38
C TYR A 81 -0.07 3.05 9.93
N LEU A 82 0.37 1.87 10.37
CA LEU A 82 -0.51 0.87 10.98
C LEU A 82 -1.04 1.31 12.36
N ALA A 83 -0.25 2.07 13.12
CA ALA A 83 -0.64 2.59 14.43
C ALA A 83 -1.67 3.72 14.31
N GLY A 84 -1.49 4.65 13.37
CA GLY A 84 -2.42 5.77 13.12
C GLY A 84 -3.78 5.36 12.57
N ARG A 85 -3.92 4.11 12.09
CA ARG A 85 -5.19 3.52 11.67
C ARG A 85 -6.03 2.95 12.82
N ARG A 86 -5.48 2.83 14.04
CA ARG A 86 -6.20 2.28 15.20
C ARG A 86 -7.03 3.31 15.99
N THR A 87 -7.07 4.56 15.53
CA THR A 87 -7.91 5.66 16.05
C THR A 87 -8.87 6.12 14.98
#